data_AF-A0A955JHX7-F1
#
_entry.id   AF-A0A955JHX7-F1
#
_cell.length_a   1.000
_cell.length_b   1.000
_cell.length_c   1.000
_cell.angle_alpha   90.00
_cell.angle_beta   90.00
_cell.angle_gamma   90.00
#
_symmetry.space_group_name_H-M   'P 1'
#
loop_
_entity.id
_entity.type
_entity.pdbx_description
1 polymer ?
#
loop_
_entity_poly.entity_id
_entity_poly.type
_entity_poly.pdbx_seq_one_letter_code
_entity_poly.pdbx_strand_id
1 'polypeptide(L)'
;MNEKQTSTVVRPTKKQRELLTFIENFITEHGYSPSYREIMTGLNYTSVATVSLHVNSLIKRGHLRKRDYNARSLEVVNPSEQPKITSNQIGAAEEKWLIGKVEHQFKQVEAGTVTENEQVDQLATLLSALRVLGLEGAAQSFVARLNTLKKQNPNEV
;
A
#
# COMPACT_ATOMS: atom_id res chain seq x y z
N MET A 1 7.38 -22.46 -12.04
CA MET A 1 7.63 -21.22 -12.81
C MET A 1 6.66 -20.15 -12.33
N ASN A 2 7.10 -19.18 -11.53
CA ASN A 2 6.32 -17.97 -11.28
C ASN A 2 6.96 -16.83 -12.08
N GLU A 3 6.38 -16.56 -13.24
CA GLU A 3 6.76 -15.44 -14.09
C GLU A 3 6.50 -14.12 -13.36
N LYS A 4 7.58 -13.41 -13.09
CA LYS A 4 7.55 -12.02 -12.63
C LYS A 4 6.98 -11.17 -13.77
N GLN A 5 5.69 -10.84 -13.71
CA GLN A 5 5.08 -9.84 -14.60
C GLN A 5 5.64 -8.46 -14.25
N THR A 6 6.63 -8.03 -15.02
CA THR A 6 7.09 -6.64 -15.07
C THR A 6 6.05 -5.81 -15.86
N SER A 7 5.19 -5.10 -15.13
CA SER A 7 4.17 -4.21 -15.71
C SER A 7 4.81 -2.93 -16.27
N THR A 8 5.23 -2.95 -17.53
CA THR A 8 5.51 -1.73 -18.28
C THR A 8 4.18 -1.08 -18.68
N VAL A 9 3.84 0.06 -18.09
CA VAL A 9 2.59 0.77 -18.42
C VAL A 9 2.71 1.37 -19.83
N VAL A 10 2.02 0.76 -20.80
CA VAL A 10 2.05 1.20 -22.21
C VAL A 10 0.94 2.24 -22.47
N ARG A 11 1.31 3.46 -22.89
CA ARG A 11 0.39 4.59 -23.18
C ARG A 11 -0.86 4.17 -23.98
N PRO A 12 -2.09 4.40 -23.46
CA PRO A 12 -3.31 3.92 -24.10
C PRO A 12 -3.55 4.62 -25.45
N THR A 13 -4.20 3.94 -26.39
CA THR A 13 -4.62 4.56 -27.66
C THR A 13 -5.76 5.56 -27.44
N LYS A 14 -6.08 6.41 -28.44
CA LYS A 14 -7.16 7.42 -28.31
C LYS A 14 -8.48 6.81 -27.84
N LYS A 15 -8.91 5.70 -28.46
CA LYS A 15 -10.13 4.97 -28.10
C LYS A 15 -10.08 4.34 -26.71
N GLN A 16 -8.91 3.84 -26.32
CA GLN A 16 -8.69 3.30 -24.97
C GLN A 16 -8.75 4.40 -23.90
N ARG A 17 -8.23 5.59 -24.21
CA ARG A 17 -8.30 6.76 -23.33
C ARG A 17 -9.74 7.25 -23.18
N GLU A 18 -10.51 7.33 -24.27
CA GLU A 18 -11.96 7.63 -24.21
C GLU A 18 -12.70 6.67 -23.27
N LEU A 19 -12.41 5.37 -23.37
CA LEU A 19 -13.00 4.36 -22.49
C LEU A 19 -12.59 4.54 -21.02
N LEU A 20 -11.31 4.79 -20.75
CA LEU A 20 -10.83 5.07 -19.39
C LEU A 20 -11.52 6.29 -18.78
N THR A 21 -11.54 7.42 -19.50
CA THR A 21 -12.19 8.65 -19.04
C THR A 21 -13.68 8.45 -18.80
N PHE A 22 -14.37 7.66 -19.64
CA PHE A 22 -15.77 7.33 -19.40
C PHE A 22 -15.95 6.55 -18.10
N ILE A 23 -15.12 5.54 -17.83
CA ILE A 23 -15.19 4.77 -16.58
C ILE A 23 -14.91 5.67 -15.36
N GLU A 24 -13.88 6.53 -15.42
CA GLU A 24 -13.54 7.47 -14.34
C GLU A 24 -14.71 8.42 -14.02
N ASN A 25 -15.29 9.04 -15.05
CA ASN A 25 -16.41 9.97 -14.89
C ASN A 25 -17.64 9.24 -14.34
N PHE A 26 -17.95 8.06 -14.86
CA PHE A 26 -19.09 7.28 -14.39
C PHE A 26 -18.96 6.90 -12.91
N ILE A 27 -17.78 6.48 -12.47
CA ILE A 27 -17.52 6.17 -11.05
C ILE A 27 -17.66 7.43 -10.20
N THR A 28 -17.14 8.57 -10.68
CA THR A 28 -17.19 9.85 -9.96
C THR A 28 -18.62 10.35 -9.80
N GLU A 29 -19.47 10.17 -10.82
CA GLU A 29 -20.86 10.65 -10.81
C GLU A 29 -21.80 9.71 -10.05
N HIS A 30 -21.63 8.40 -10.18
CA HIS A 30 -22.58 7.41 -9.66
C HIS A 30 -22.10 6.70 -8.38
N GLY A 31 -20.82 6.77 -8.05
CA GLY A 31 -20.23 6.07 -6.90
C GLY A 31 -20.05 4.56 -7.10
N TYR A 32 -20.23 4.04 -8.33
CA TYR A 32 -20.01 2.63 -8.66
C TYR A 32 -19.47 2.46 -10.09
N SER A 33 -18.82 1.31 -10.36
CA SER A 33 -18.29 0.98 -11.69
C SER A 33 -19.41 0.72 -12.70
N PRO A 34 -19.30 1.24 -13.95
CA PRO A 34 -20.24 0.90 -15.00
C PRO A 34 -20.12 -0.57 -15.41
N SER A 35 -21.24 -1.13 -15.87
CA SER A 35 -21.32 -2.42 -16.54
C SER A 35 -20.91 -2.32 -18.01
N TYR A 36 -20.62 -3.46 -18.66
CA TYR A 36 -20.27 -3.45 -20.08
C TYR A 36 -21.38 -2.91 -20.99
N ARG A 37 -22.66 -3.04 -20.59
CA ARG A 37 -23.79 -2.47 -21.33
C ARG A 37 -23.86 -0.94 -21.20
N GLU A 38 -23.55 -0.41 -20.02
CA GLU A 38 -23.46 1.03 -19.78
C GLU A 38 -22.28 1.64 -20.57
N ILE A 39 -21.12 0.98 -20.55
CA ILE A 39 -19.96 1.39 -21.37
C ILE A 39 -20.28 1.33 -22.87
N MET A 40 -20.96 0.28 -23.32
CA MET A 40 -21.37 0.15 -24.72
C MET A 40 -22.27 1.32 -25.14
N THR A 41 -23.26 1.65 -24.32
CA THR A 41 -24.24 2.71 -24.61
C THR A 41 -23.59 4.08 -24.52
N GLY A 42 -22.77 4.35 -23.50
CA GLY A 42 -22.14 5.64 -23.28
C GLY A 42 -21.03 6.00 -24.28
N LEU A 43 -20.44 5.01 -24.94
CA LEU A 43 -19.38 5.22 -25.95
C LEU A 43 -19.81 4.80 -27.38
N ASN A 44 -21.09 4.48 -27.58
CA ASN A 44 -21.64 4.04 -28.86
C ASN A 44 -20.88 2.85 -29.51
N TYR A 45 -20.47 1.87 -28.70
CA TYR A 45 -19.89 0.64 -29.23
C TYR A 45 -20.96 -0.25 -29.87
N THR A 46 -20.58 -0.97 -30.93
CA THR A 46 -21.50 -1.85 -31.67
C THR A 46 -21.86 -3.13 -30.90
N SER A 47 -21.03 -3.57 -29.95
CA SER A 47 -21.31 -4.76 -29.15
C SER A 47 -20.63 -4.78 -27.79
N VAL A 48 -21.21 -5.53 -26.85
CA VAL A 48 -20.63 -5.85 -25.54
C VAL A 48 -19.30 -6.62 -25.68
N ALA A 49 -19.17 -7.43 -26.73
CA ALA A 49 -17.93 -8.16 -27.00
C ALA A 49 -16.77 -7.21 -27.33
N THR A 50 -17.02 -6.15 -28.09
CA THR A 50 -16.04 -5.09 -28.40
C THR A 50 -15.60 -4.37 -27.14
N VAL A 51 -16.53 -4.03 -26.24
CA VAL A 51 -16.21 -3.45 -24.92
C VAL A 51 -15.32 -4.38 -24.12
N SER A 52 -15.69 -5.66 -24.01
CA SER A 52 -14.92 -6.66 -23.29
C SER A 52 -13.49 -6.78 -23.82
N LEU A 53 -13.30 -6.75 -25.15
CA LEU A 53 -11.97 -6.77 -25.76
C LEU A 53 -11.13 -5.56 -25.34
N HIS A 54 -11.70 -4.36 -25.39
CA HIS A 54 -11.01 -3.13 -25.01
C HIS A 54 -10.67 -3.10 -23.51
N VAL A 55 -11.61 -3.49 -22.65
CA VAL A 55 -11.40 -3.61 -21.20
C VAL A 55 -10.28 -4.60 -20.89
N ASN A 56 -10.31 -5.80 -21.48
CA ASN A 56 -9.25 -6.80 -21.29
C ASN A 56 -7.88 -6.31 -21.78
N SER A 57 -7.83 -5.57 -22.90
CA SER A 57 -6.60 -4.96 -23.38
C SER A 57 -6.05 -3.92 -22.40
N LEU A 58 -6.91 -3.10 -21.81
CA LEU A 58 -6.53 -2.11 -20.80
C LEU A 58 -6.06 -2.77 -19.50
N ILE A 59 -6.68 -3.87 -19.08
CA ILE A 59 -6.24 -4.67 -17.92
C ILE A 59 -4.84 -5.24 -18.16
N LYS A 60 -4.62 -5.89 -19.32
CA LYS A 60 -3.30 -6.43 -19.70
C LYS A 60 -2.21 -5.37 -19.74
N ARG A 61 -2.57 -4.13 -20.02
CA ARG A 61 -1.66 -2.98 -20.12
C ARG A 61 -1.51 -2.19 -18.81
N GLY A 62 -2.17 -2.63 -17.74
CA GLY A 62 -2.05 -2.04 -16.40
C GLY A 62 -2.84 -0.75 -16.17
N HIS A 63 -3.82 -0.43 -17.03
CA HIS A 63 -4.66 0.77 -16.88
C HIS A 63 -5.99 0.50 -16.17
N LEU A 64 -6.44 -0.76 -16.15
CA LEU A 64 -7.64 -1.20 -15.46
C LEU A 64 -7.32 -2.40 -14.57
N ARG A 65 -8.02 -2.52 -13.45
CA ARG A 65 -8.05 -3.71 -12.61
C ARG A 65 -9.48 -4.16 -12.42
N LYS A 66 -9.71 -5.48 -12.41
CA LYS A 66 -11.01 -6.06 -12.07
C LYS A 66 -10.86 -6.79 -10.74
N ARG A 67 -11.59 -6.36 -9.70
CA ARG A 67 -11.73 -7.15 -8.45
C ARG A 67 -12.91 -8.10 -8.62
N ASP A 68 -12.79 -9.38 -8.29
CA ASP A 68 -13.91 -10.34 -8.32
C ASP A 68 -14.52 -10.68 -9.70
N TYR A 69 -15.36 -11.73 -9.72
CA TYR A 69 -16.04 -12.23 -10.92
C TYR A 69 -17.25 -11.38 -11.36
N ASN A 70 -17.52 -10.26 -10.69
CA ASN A 70 -18.70 -9.43 -10.95
C ASN A 70 -18.48 -8.39 -12.06
N ALA A 71 -19.57 -8.01 -12.73
CA ALA A 71 -19.55 -7.06 -13.85
C ALA A 71 -19.30 -5.59 -13.42
N ARG A 72 -19.40 -5.28 -12.12
CA ARG A 72 -19.33 -3.92 -11.55
C ARG A 72 -18.09 -3.68 -10.69
N SER A 73 -16.98 -4.28 -11.07
CA SER A 73 -15.77 -4.23 -10.26
C SER A 73 -14.56 -3.73 -11.03
N LEU A 74 -14.78 -2.88 -12.04
CA LEU A 74 -13.69 -2.23 -12.76
C LEU A 74 -13.16 -1.05 -11.95
N GLU A 75 -11.85 -0.97 -11.86
CA GLU A 75 -11.13 0.11 -11.23
C GLU A 75 -10.10 0.65 -12.20
N VAL A 76 -10.03 1.97 -12.28
CA VAL A 76 -9.03 2.65 -13.09
C VAL A 76 -7.75 2.74 -12.29
N VAL A 77 -6.68 2.22 -12.88
CA VAL A 77 -5.34 2.22 -12.27
C VAL A 77 -4.61 3.42 -12.84
N ASN A 78 -4.45 4.47 -12.04
CA ASN A 78 -3.62 5.59 -12.45
C ASN A 78 -2.15 5.16 -12.38
N PRO A 79 -1.35 5.29 -13.44
CA PRO A 79 0.08 5.00 -13.35
C PRO A 79 0.87 6.03 -12.52
N SER A 80 0.27 7.17 -12.19
CA SER A 80 0.75 8.10 -11.15
C SER A 80 0.42 7.62 -9.73
N GLU A 81 -0.52 6.67 -9.61
CA GLU A 81 -0.67 5.80 -8.46
C GLU A 81 0.19 4.55 -8.74
N GLN A 82 1.51 4.74 -8.74
CA GLN A 82 2.29 3.77 -7.96
C GLN A 82 1.54 3.61 -6.63
N PRO A 83 1.49 2.43 -6.00
CA PRO A 83 1.17 2.41 -4.60
C PRO A 83 2.22 3.34 -3.97
N LYS A 84 1.84 4.60 -3.75
CA LYS A 84 2.37 5.34 -2.63
C LYS A 84 2.04 4.35 -1.55
N ILE A 85 3.08 3.69 -1.06
CA ILE A 85 3.14 3.41 0.35
C ILE A 85 3.01 4.81 0.95
N THR A 86 1.78 5.34 1.01
CA THR A 86 1.42 6.34 1.98
C THR A 86 1.68 5.56 3.24
N SER A 87 2.90 5.76 3.76
CA SER A 87 3.26 5.51 5.14
C SER A 87 1.98 5.60 5.93
N ASN A 88 1.58 4.48 6.55
CA ASN A 88 0.36 4.38 7.35
C ASN A 88 0.12 5.75 7.98
N GLN A 89 -0.95 6.45 7.56
CA GLN A 89 -1.36 7.66 8.27
C GLN A 89 -1.94 7.15 9.59
N ILE A 90 -1.05 6.83 10.52
CA ILE A 90 -1.37 6.47 11.89
C ILE A 90 -2.05 7.71 12.46
N GLY A 91 -3.31 7.59 12.86
CA GLY A 91 -3.99 8.68 13.54
C GLY A 91 -3.25 9.01 14.85
N ALA A 92 -3.33 10.26 15.33
CA ALA A 92 -2.60 10.68 16.54
C ALA A 92 -2.88 9.80 17.79
N ALA A 93 -4.08 9.20 17.87
CA ALA A 93 -4.43 8.25 18.92
C ALA A 93 -3.66 6.91 18.79
N GLU A 94 -3.49 6.42 17.57
CA GLU A 94 -2.76 5.19 17.26
C GLU A 94 -1.25 5.39 17.44
N GLU A 95 -0.73 6.59 17.15
CA GLU A 95 0.66 6.97 17.40
C GLU A 95 0.97 6.89 18.90
N LYS A 96 0.14 7.55 19.72
CA LYS A 96 0.33 7.56 21.17
C LYS A 96 0.26 6.16 21.77
N TRP A 97 -0.65 5.32 21.26
CA TRP A 97 -0.76 3.91 21.68
C TRP A 97 0.48 3.11 21.30
N LEU A 98 0.98 3.24 20.06
CA LEU A 98 2.20 2.56 19.59
C LEU A 98 3.43 2.97 20.39
N ILE A 99 3.61 4.27 20.63
CA ILE A 99 4.71 4.80 21.46
C ILE A 99 4.62 4.24 22.88
N GLY A 100 3.42 4.24 23.47
CA GLY A 100 3.20 3.65 24.79
C GLY A 100 3.53 2.16 24.85
N LYS A 101 3.25 1.41 23.77
CA LYS A 101 3.60 -0.01 23.68
C LYS A 101 5.11 -0.23 23.57
N VAL A 102 5.81 0.59 22.80
CA VAL A 102 7.28 0.55 22.69
C VAL A 102 7.92 0.91 24.03
N GLU A 103 7.44 1.94 24.72
CA GLU A 103 7.91 2.30 26.08
C GLU A 103 7.74 1.13 27.06
N HIS A 104 6.59 0.45 27.03
CA HIS A 104 6.37 -0.75 27.86
C HIS A 104 7.39 -1.86 27.53
N GLN A 105 7.72 -2.05 26.25
CA GLN A 105 8.71 -3.04 25.84
C GLN A 105 10.10 -2.70 26.40
N PHE A 106 10.53 -1.44 26.33
CA PHE A 106 11.78 -1.01 26.96
C PHE A 106 11.80 -1.28 28.46
N LYS A 107 10.73 -0.93 29.18
CA LYS A 107 10.63 -1.19 30.63
C LYS A 107 10.72 -2.67 30.99
N GLN A 108 10.16 -3.56 30.16
CA GLN A 108 10.26 -5.00 30.39
C GLN A 108 11.71 -5.50 30.24
N VAL A 109 12.42 -5.01 29.23
CA VAL A 109 13.82 -5.38 28.99
C VAL A 109 14.75 -4.83 30.07
N GLU A 110 14.49 -3.63 30.58
CA GLU A 110 15.24 -3.02 31.67
C GLU A 110 14.94 -3.63 33.05
N ALA A 111 13.71 -4.08 33.27
CA ALA A 111 13.30 -4.75 34.50
C ALA A 111 13.75 -6.22 34.57
N GLY A 112 14.10 -6.81 33.42
CA GLY A 112 14.68 -8.14 33.34
C GLY A 112 16.07 -8.17 33.98
N THR A 113 16.33 -9.15 34.83
CA THR A 113 17.64 -9.34 35.50
C THR A 113 18.76 -9.80 34.57
N VAL A 114 18.40 -10.32 33.39
CA VAL A 114 19.33 -10.67 32.29
C VAL A 114 18.72 -10.13 31.01
N THR A 115 19.36 -9.14 30.41
CA THR A 115 18.98 -8.64 29.09
C THR A 115 19.57 -9.56 28.03
N GLU A 116 18.72 -10.24 27.28
CA GLU A 116 19.16 -11.11 26.19
C GLU A 116 19.44 -10.28 24.92
N ASN A 117 20.47 -10.65 24.15
CA ASN A 117 20.78 -9.98 22.87
C ASN A 117 19.55 -9.96 21.94
N GLU A 118 18.75 -11.03 21.95
CA GLU A 118 17.52 -11.11 21.16
C GLU A 118 16.52 -10.00 21.53
N GLN A 119 16.38 -9.66 22.81
CA GLN A 119 15.50 -8.59 23.27
C GLN A 119 15.99 -7.22 22.79
N VAL A 120 17.30 -7.00 22.78
CA VAL A 120 17.92 -5.76 22.28
C VAL A 120 17.76 -5.63 20.76
N ASP A 121 17.88 -6.74 20.02
CA ASP A 121 17.65 -6.76 18.57
C ASP A 121 16.17 -6.56 18.20
N GLN A 122 15.26 -7.12 19.00
CA GLN A 122 13.82 -6.84 18.87
C GLN A 122 13.51 -5.36 19.08
N LEU A 123 14.13 -4.70 20.09
CA LEU A 123 14.01 -3.26 20.28
C LEU A 123 14.54 -2.47 19.08
N ALA A 124 15.69 -2.86 18.50
CA ALA A 124 16.24 -2.23 17.29
C ALA A 124 15.31 -2.38 16.08
N THR A 125 14.66 -3.54 15.96
CA THR A 125 13.66 -3.81 14.91
C THR A 125 12.42 -2.94 15.08
N LEU A 126 11.91 -2.79 16.32
CA LEU A 126 10.78 -1.91 16.62
C LEU A 126 11.08 -0.45 16.27
N LEU A 127 12.29 0.04 16.59
CA LEU A 127 12.70 1.41 16.21
C LEU A 127 12.81 1.60 14.70
N SER A 128 13.27 0.58 13.98
CA SER A 128 13.30 0.59 12.52
C SER A 128 11.88 0.63 11.93
N ALA A 129 10.94 -0.11 12.53
CA ALA A 129 9.53 -0.07 12.13
C ALA A 129 8.89 1.31 12.38
N LEU A 130 9.18 1.97 13.52
CA LEU A 130 8.68 3.33 13.78
C LEU A 130 9.15 4.33 12.71
N ARG A 131 10.39 4.23 12.25
CA ARG A 131 10.93 5.09 11.17
C ARG A 131 10.23 4.83 9.83
N VAL A 132 10.00 3.56 9.49
CA VAL A 132 9.24 3.21 8.27
C VAL A 132 7.81 3.74 8.31
N LEU A 133 7.23 3.86 9.51
CA LEU A 133 5.91 4.43 9.74
C LEU A 133 5.88 5.97 9.79
N GLY A 134 7.03 6.64 9.65
CA GLY A 134 7.16 8.10 9.69
C GLY A 134 7.17 8.70 11.11
N LEU A 135 7.34 7.87 12.15
CA LEU A 135 7.40 8.28 13.55
C LEU A 135 8.84 8.57 13.99
N GLU A 136 9.59 9.33 13.18
CA GLU A 136 11.01 9.64 13.40
C GLU A 136 11.29 10.26 14.78
N GLY A 137 10.47 11.22 15.21
CA GLY A 137 10.67 11.91 16.50
C GLY A 137 10.54 10.96 17.69
N ALA A 138 9.54 10.07 17.64
CA ALA A 138 9.37 9.03 18.64
C ALA A 138 10.55 8.04 18.61
N ALA A 139 10.92 7.54 17.43
CA ALA A 139 12.05 6.62 17.28
C ALA A 139 13.34 7.22 17.83
N GLN A 140 13.64 8.49 17.54
CA GLN A 140 14.83 9.21 18.02
C GLN A 140 14.89 9.28 19.55
N SER A 141 13.75 9.49 20.22
CA SER A 141 13.70 9.54 21.69
C SER A 141 14.16 8.23 22.37
N PHE A 142 14.03 7.10 21.69
CA PHE A 142 14.40 5.77 22.21
C PHE A 142 15.80 5.30 21.80
N VAL A 143 16.43 5.89 20.78
CA VAL A 143 17.76 5.46 20.28
C VAL A 143 18.84 5.57 21.35
N ALA A 144 18.84 6.64 22.14
CA ALA A 144 19.81 6.82 23.22
C ALA A 144 19.72 5.68 24.25
N ARG A 145 18.49 5.26 24.58
CA ARG A 145 18.19 4.18 25.52
C ARG A 145 18.64 2.82 24.99
N LEU A 146 18.38 2.53 23.70
CA LEU A 146 18.87 1.32 23.03
C LEU A 146 20.40 1.23 23.06
N ASN A 147 21.09 2.33 22.79
CA ASN A 147 22.56 2.36 22.80
C ASN A 147 23.14 2.06 24.19
N THR A 148 22.47 2.50 25.26
CA THR A 148 22.86 2.15 26.64
C THR A 148 22.72 0.65 26.89
N LEU A 149 21.60 0.05 26.48
CA LEU A 149 21.35 -1.40 26.61
C LEU A 149 22.35 -2.24 25.81
N LYS A 150 22.73 -1.79 24.61
CA LYS A 150 23.78 -2.42 23.80
C LYS A 150 25.16 -2.35 24.47
N LYS A 151 25.53 -1.19 25.03
CA LYS A 151 26.80 -1.03 25.76
C LYS A 151 26.88 -1.89 27.02
N GLN A 152 25.74 -2.16 27.66
CA GLN A 152 25.65 -3.06 28.81
C GLN A 152 25.76 -4.55 28.43
N ASN A 153 25.56 -4.91 27.15
CA ASN A 153 25.67 -6.26 26.62
C ASN A 153 26.69 -6.32 25.46
N PRO A 154 28.01 -6.31 25.76
CA PRO A 154 29.07 -6.16 24.76
C PRO A 154 29.34 -7.40 23.86
N ASN A 155 28.40 -8.32 23.71
CA ASN A 155 28.56 -9.52 22.87
C ASN A 155 28.30 -9.24 21.37
N GLU A 156 28.85 -8.14 20.83
CA GLU A 156 29.04 -7.96 19.38
C GLU A 156 30.48 -8.38 19.03
N VAL A 157 30.66 -9.64 18.63
CA VAL A 157 31.74 -10.10 17.73
C VAL A 157 31.16 -11.05 16.70
#